data_AF-A0A941FZS3-F1
#
_entry.id   AF-A0A941FZS3-F1
#
_cell.length_a   1.000
_cell.length_b   1.000
_cell.length_c   1.000
_cell.angle_alpha   90.00
_cell.angle_beta   90.00
_cell.angle_gamma   90.00
#
_symmetry.space_group_name_H-M   'P 1'
#
loop_
_entity.id
_entity.type
_entity.pdbx_description
1 polymer ?
#
loop_
_entity_poly.entity_id
_entity_poly.type
_entity_poly.pdbx_seq_one_letter_code
_entity_poly.pdbx_strand_id
1 'polypeptide(L)'
;MENITISRALQDAHTVERVVELINAGTCEGVDVPGGHEFTPEMLAGQYAYFAAEEHAGDRDNIIGQLEFIASVGANFDENSAADYAMRLYKASNEQ
;
A
#
# COMPACT_ATOMS: atom_id res chain seq x y z
N MET A 1 19.45 -6.25 1.57
CA MET A 1 18.44 -5.39 0.94
C MET A 1 17.22 -6.26 0.68
N GLU A 2 16.14 -6.05 1.41
CA GLU A 2 14.85 -6.66 1.07
C GLU A 2 14.37 -6.05 -0.24
N ASN A 3 13.97 -6.89 -1.19
CA ASN A 3 13.43 -6.44 -2.46
C ASN A 3 11.96 -6.06 -2.22
N ILE A 4 11.66 -4.77 -2.02
CA ILE A 4 10.28 -4.34 -1.79
C ILE A 4 9.55 -4.27 -3.13
N THR A 5 8.50 -5.07 -3.28
CA THR A 5 7.66 -5.13 -4.48
C THR A 5 6.53 -4.10 -4.40
N ILE A 6 6.37 -3.30 -5.46
CA ILE A 6 5.26 -2.36 -5.65
C ILE A 6 4.23 -2.98 -6.62
N SER A 7 2.95 -2.87 -6.28
CA SER A 7 1.84 -3.28 -7.14
C SER A 7 1.63 -2.28 -8.27
N ARG A 8 1.75 -2.77 -9.52
CA ARG A 8 1.33 -2.02 -10.71
C ARG A 8 -0.18 -1.83 -10.78
N ALA A 9 -0.96 -2.80 -10.29
CA ALA A 9 -2.41 -2.72 -10.28
C ALA A 9 -2.93 -1.56 -9.41
N LEU A 10 -2.23 -1.22 -8.31
CA LEU A 10 -2.53 -0.02 -7.53
C LEU A 10 -2.19 1.27 -8.27
N GLN A 11 -1.10 1.30 -9.04
CA GLN A 11 -0.71 2.47 -9.83
C GLN A 11 -1.68 2.73 -10.99
N ASP A 12 -2.22 1.66 -11.57
CA ASP A 12 -3.21 1.71 -12.64
C ASP A 12 -4.65 1.89 -12.11
N ALA A 13 -4.86 1.80 -10.79
CA ALA A 13 -6.15 2.04 -10.16
C ALA A 13 -6.45 3.55 -10.14
N HIS A 14 -7.17 4.01 -11.16
CA HIS A 14 -7.53 5.43 -11.30
C HIS A 14 -8.74 5.88 -10.46
N THR A 15 -9.32 4.99 -9.66
CA THR A 15 -10.45 5.31 -8.77
C THR A 15 -10.24 4.70 -7.39
N VAL A 16 -10.78 5.37 -6.37
CA VAL A 16 -10.70 4.93 -4.97
C VAL A 16 -11.42 3.59 -4.78
N GLU A 17 -12.55 3.38 -5.46
CA GLU A 17 -13.31 2.13 -5.41
C GLU A 17 -12.46 0.96 -5.95
N ARG A 18 -11.70 1.18 -7.02
CA ARG A 18 -10.83 0.15 -7.57
C ARG A 18 -9.66 -0.17 -6.64
N VAL A 19 -9.13 0.83 -5.94
CA VAL A 19 -8.12 0.63 -4.89
C VAL A 19 -8.68 -0.22 -3.75
N VAL A 20 -9.88 0.09 -3.27
CA VAL A 20 -10.56 -0.67 -2.20
C VAL A 20 -10.78 -2.13 -2.61
N GLU A 21 -11.25 -2.38 -3.84
CA GLU A 21 -11.41 -3.74 -4.36
C GLU A 21 -10.09 -4.53 -4.33
N LEU A 22 -8.99 -3.92 -4.78
CA LEU A 22 -7.68 -4.57 -4.80
C LEU A 22 -7.15 -4.85 -3.39
N ILE A 23 -7.30 -3.90 -2.47
CA ILE A 23 -6.91 -4.09 -1.07
C ILE A 23 -7.70 -5.26 -0.47
N ASN A 24 -9.03 -5.24 -0.62
CA ASN A 24 -9.90 -6.27 -0.04
C ASN A 24 -9.70 -7.64 -0.68
N ALA A 25 -9.33 -7.70 -1.96
CA ALA A 25 -8.99 -8.96 -2.61
C ALA A 25 -7.72 -9.58 -2.03
N GLY A 26 -6.82 -8.79 -1.43
CA GLY A 26 -5.55 -9.29 -0.91
C GLY A 26 -4.73 -9.97 -2.01
N THR A 27 -4.87 -9.48 -3.25
CA THR A 27 -4.15 -9.96 -4.42
C THR A 27 -4.27 -8.93 -5.53
N CYS A 28 -3.24 -8.86 -6.37
CA CYS A 28 -3.33 -8.17 -7.64
C CYS A 28 -3.56 -9.24 -8.70
N GLU A 29 -4.83 -9.57 -8.99
CA GLU A 29 -5.16 -10.53 -10.05
C GLU A 29 -4.34 -10.21 -11.32
N GLY A 30 -3.48 -11.15 -11.73
CA GLY A 30 -2.68 -11.05 -12.95
C GLY A 30 -1.25 -10.52 -12.83
N VAL A 31 -0.74 -10.22 -11.62
CA VAL A 31 0.68 -9.87 -11.44
C VAL A 31 1.46 -11.08 -10.92
N ASP A 32 2.08 -11.80 -11.84
CA ASP A 32 3.01 -12.90 -11.55
C ASP A 32 4.28 -12.28 -10.92
N VAL A 33 4.31 -12.20 -9.59
CA VAL A 33 5.49 -11.70 -8.87
C VAL A 33 6.55 -12.80 -8.89
N PRO A 34 7.74 -12.59 -9.48
CA PRO A 34 8.78 -13.62 -9.46
C PRO A 34 9.15 -13.95 -8.00
N GLY A 35 8.74 -15.12 -7.52
CA GLY A 35 8.86 -15.53 -6.11
C GLY A 35 7.54 -15.88 -5.40
N GLY A 36 6.38 -15.69 -6.04
CA GLY A 36 5.10 -16.17 -5.52
C GLY A 36 4.57 -15.41 -4.30
N HIS A 37 5.04 -14.19 -4.05
CA HIS A 37 4.56 -13.38 -2.94
C HIS A 37 3.19 -12.77 -3.28
N GLU A 38 2.13 -13.36 -2.74
CA GLU A 38 0.81 -12.73 -2.69
C GLU A 38 0.93 -11.39 -1.94
N PHE A 39 0.38 -10.33 -2.52
CA PHE A 39 0.25 -9.05 -1.82
C PHE A 39 -0.84 -9.17 -0.76
N THR A 40 -0.54 -8.95 0.51
CA THR A 40 -1.61 -8.90 1.51
C THR A 40 -2.38 -7.58 1.42
N PRO A 41 -3.62 -7.51 1.95
CA PRO A 41 -4.36 -6.26 2.07
C PRO A 41 -3.54 -5.13 2.71
N GLU A 42 -2.76 -5.45 3.75
CA GLU A 42 -1.91 -4.49 4.47
C GLU A 42 -0.78 -3.95 3.58
N MET A 43 -0.17 -4.81 2.76
CA MET A 43 0.87 -4.37 1.81
C MET A 43 0.29 -3.41 0.77
N LEU A 44 -0.92 -3.67 0.28
CA LEU A 44 -1.59 -2.83 -0.71
C LEU A 44 -2.07 -1.51 -0.09
N ALA A 45 -2.69 -1.56 1.08
CA ALA A 45 -3.09 -0.37 1.82
C ALA A 45 -1.89 0.50 2.19
N GLY A 46 -0.79 -0.11 2.63
CA GLY A 46 0.46 0.60 2.93
C GLY A 46 1.09 1.25 1.69
N GLN A 47 1.05 0.61 0.53
CA GLN A 47 1.49 1.23 -0.73
C GLN A 47 0.62 2.42 -1.13
N TYR A 48 -0.70 2.26 -1.04
CA TYR A 48 -1.62 3.36 -1.28
C TYR A 48 -1.30 4.55 -0.37
N ALA A 49 -1.18 4.33 0.94
CA ALA A 49 -0.89 5.39 1.90
C ALA A 49 0.47 6.05 1.64
N TYR A 50 1.49 5.27 1.30
CA TYR A 50 2.81 5.79 0.90
C TYR A 50 2.72 6.72 -0.32
N PHE A 51 2.01 6.31 -1.37
CA PHE A 51 1.86 7.14 -2.57
C PHE A 51 0.98 8.37 -2.34
N ALA A 52 -0.12 8.21 -1.62
CA ALA A 52 -1.06 9.28 -1.32
C ALA A 52 -0.48 10.34 -0.38
N ALA A 53 0.48 9.98 0.47
CA ALA A 53 1.19 10.92 1.34
C ALA A 53 2.25 11.76 0.61
N GLU A 54 2.63 11.41 -0.63
CA GLU A 54 3.61 12.15 -1.46
C GLU A 54 4.89 12.54 -0.69
N GLU A 55 5.21 13.84 -0.62
CA GLU A 55 6.38 14.39 0.09
C GLU A 55 6.31 14.17 1.62
N HIS A 56 5.12 13.85 2.15
CA HIS A 56 4.86 13.59 3.56
C HIS A 56 4.91 12.10 3.93
N ALA A 57 5.32 11.23 3.01
CA ALA A 57 5.39 9.78 3.26
C ALA A 57 6.39 9.36 4.38
N GLY A 58 7.26 10.27 4.82
CA GLY A 58 8.14 10.07 5.98
C GLY A 58 7.48 10.36 7.33
N ASP A 59 6.28 10.93 7.33
CA ASP A 59 5.50 11.24 8.52
C ASP A 59 4.42 10.18 8.73
N ARG A 60 4.54 9.44 9.85
CA ARG A 60 3.64 8.34 10.18
C ARG A 60 2.20 8.84 10.39
N ASP A 61 2.00 10.05 10.90
CA ASP A 61 0.65 10.56 11.15
C ASP A 61 -0.07 10.85 9.84
N ASN A 62 0.66 11.33 8.82
CA ASN A 62 0.12 11.47 7.46
C ASN A 62 -0.21 10.12 6.83
N ILE A 63 0.65 9.11 7.00
CA ILE A 63 0.37 7.73 6.56
C ILE A 63 -0.92 7.20 7.20
N ILE A 64 -1.07 7.36 8.52
CA ILE A 64 -2.27 6.92 9.25
C ILE A 64 -3.51 7.64 8.72
N GLY A 65 -3.45 8.95 8.48
CA GLY A 65 -4.58 9.68 7.89
C GLY A 65 -5.03 9.13 6.52
N GLN A 66 -4.10 8.70 5.67
CA GLN A 66 -4.44 8.05 4.39
C GLN A 66 -5.06 6.66 4.58
N LEU A 67 -4.58 5.91 5.58
CA LEU A 67 -5.14 4.60 5.92
C LEU A 67 -6.57 4.72 6.49
N GLU A 68 -6.79 5.66 7.40
CA GLU A 68 -8.12 5.97 7.93
C GLU A 68 -9.09 6.36 6.81
N PHE A 69 -8.63 7.18 5.85
CA PHE A 69 -9.43 7.55 4.69
C PHE A 69 -9.86 6.32 3.88
N ILE A 70 -8.92 5.46 3.47
CA ILE A 70 -9.25 4.31 2.62
C ILE A 70 -10.08 3.25 3.39
N ALA A 71 -9.86 3.11 4.70
CA ALA A 71 -10.71 2.29 5.55
C ALA A 71 -12.15 2.83 5.64
N SER A 72 -12.32 4.15 5.74
CA SER A 72 -13.64 4.80 5.83
C SER A 72 -14.52 4.59 4.59
N VAL A 73 -13.90 4.34 3.43
CA VAL A 73 -14.59 4.06 2.16
C VAL A 73 -14.70 2.55 1.85
N GLY A 74 -14.29 1.69 2.79
CA GLY A 74 -14.61 0.26 2.77
C GLY A 74 -13.43 -0.69 2.56
N ALA A 75 -12.18 -0.23 2.62
CA ALA A 75 -11.03 -1.13 2.64
C ALA A 75 -10.88 -1.80 4.02
N ASN A 76 -10.48 -3.07 4.01
CA ASN A 76 -10.35 -3.93 5.19
C ASN A 76 -8.92 -4.49 5.28
N PHE A 77 -8.17 -4.06 6.29
CA PHE A 77 -6.78 -4.42 6.53
C PHE A 77 -6.40 -4.08 7.99
N ASP A 78 -5.28 -4.60 8.47
CA ASP A 78 -4.68 -4.14 9.73
C ASP A 78 -3.90 -2.83 9.55
N GLU A 79 -4.38 -1.74 10.16
CA GLU A 79 -3.81 -0.39 9.99
C GLU A 79 -2.36 -0.30 10.44
N ASN A 80 -2.00 -0.92 11.57
CA ASN A 80 -0.63 -0.86 12.09
C ASN A 80 0.35 -1.55 11.14
N SER A 81 -0.01 -2.73 10.64
CA SER A 81 0.79 -3.47 9.67
C SER A 81 0.90 -2.74 8.33
N ALA A 82 -0.17 -2.09 7.88
CA ALA A 82 -0.16 -1.27 6.67
C ALA A 82 0.74 -0.03 6.84
N ALA A 83 0.66 0.65 7.98
CA ALA A 83 1.49 1.80 8.30
C ALA A 83 2.98 1.40 8.37
N ASP A 84 3.29 0.29 9.03
CA ASP A 84 4.67 -0.22 9.11
C ASP A 84 5.22 -0.57 7.73
N TYR A 85 4.40 -1.14 6.84
CA TYR A 85 4.77 -1.39 5.46
C TYR A 85 5.05 -0.09 4.67
N ALA A 86 4.19 0.92 4.81
CA ALA A 86 4.38 2.24 4.21
C ALA A 86 5.69 2.91 4.66
N MET A 87 5.99 2.84 5.95
CA MET A 87 7.25 3.38 6.50
C MET A 87 8.48 2.63 6.00
N ARG A 88 8.37 1.31 5.73
CA ARG A 88 9.44 0.53 5.11
C ARG A 88 9.68 0.95 3.66
N LEU A 89 8.62 1.22 2.89
CA LEU A 89 8.73 1.77 1.52
C LEU A 89 9.47 3.10 1.52
N TYR A 90 9.07 4.03 2.38
CA TYR A 90 9.73 5.33 2.50
C TYR A 90 11.24 5.20 2.79
N LYS A 91 11.61 4.38 3.78
CA LYS A 91 13.03 4.14 4.09
C LYS A 91 13.79 3.57 2.90
N ALA A 92 13.24 2.55 2.24
CA ALA A 92 13.88 1.92 1.09
C ALA A 92 14.02 2.84 -0.14
N SER A 93 13.15 3.85 -0.28
CA SER A 93 13.26 4.86 -1.35
C SER A 93 14.26 5.97 -1.05
N ASN A 94 14.60 6.22 0.22
CA ASN A 94 15.54 7.27 0.65
C ASN A 94 16.94 6.77 1.02
N GLU A 95 17.12 5.45 1.14
CA GLU A 95 18.42 4.79 1.36
C GLU A 95 19.16 4.42 0.04
N GLN A 96 18.65 4.89 -1.12
CA GLN A 96 19.25 4.71 -2.46
C GLN A 96 20.11 5.91 -2.86
#